data_AF-A0A317ZPI3-F1
#
_entry.id   AF-A0A317ZPI3-F1
#
_cell.length_a   1.000
_cell.length_b   1.000
_cell.length_c   1.000
_cell.angle_alpha   90.00
_cell.angle_beta   90.00
_cell.angle_gamma   90.00
#
_symmetry.space_group_name_H-M   'P 1'
#
loop_
_entity.id
_entity.type
_entity.pdbx_description
1 polymer ?
#
loop_
_entity_poly.entity_id
_entity_poly.type
_entity_poly.pdbx_seq_one_letter_code
_entity_poly.pdbx_strand_id
1 'polypeptide(L)'
;MPEHASALDRASAAGSAADPATEPRQSVVKSAGARRARLTPAPNTDTSPEPPAREEGGQTTGDGSSTSANDARLRQDKPPHW
;
A
#
# COMPACT_ATOMS: atom_id res chain seq x y z
N MET A 1 -17.97 41.75 9.11
CA MET A 1 -18.44 40.90 8.01
C MET A 1 -17.37 39.85 7.73
N PRO A 2 -17.54 38.59 8.15
CA PRO A 2 -16.76 37.50 7.63
C PRO A 2 -17.66 36.57 6.80
N GLU A 3 -17.62 36.72 5.48
CA GLU A 3 -18.18 35.76 4.53
C GLU A 3 -17.18 34.63 4.27
N HIS A 4 -17.39 33.50 4.95
CA HIS A 4 -16.76 32.22 4.59
C HIS A 4 -17.54 31.61 3.42
N ALA A 5 -17.08 31.89 2.20
CA ALA A 5 -17.65 31.31 0.99
C ALA A 5 -17.20 29.84 0.80
N SER A 6 -18.21 29.00 0.59
CA SER A 6 -18.18 27.72 -0.12
C SER A 6 -17.25 26.63 0.41
N ALA A 7 -17.72 25.96 1.47
CA ALA A 7 -17.43 24.54 1.66
C ALA A 7 -17.93 23.78 0.43
N LEU A 8 -16.99 23.31 -0.37
CA LEU A 8 -17.24 22.32 -1.40
C LEU A 8 -18.03 21.17 -0.78
N ASP A 9 -19.20 20.95 -1.38
CA ASP A 9 -19.98 19.72 -1.44
C ASP A 9 -19.06 18.54 -1.82
N ARG A 10 -18.20 18.11 -0.88
CA ARG A 10 -17.31 16.98 -1.07
C ARG A 10 -18.06 15.73 -0.66
N ALA A 11 -18.80 15.25 -1.64
CA ALA A 11 -19.09 13.84 -1.85
C ALA A 11 -19.80 13.15 -0.68
N SER A 12 -21.12 13.27 -0.73
CA SER A 12 -22.05 12.19 -0.45
C SER A 12 -21.58 10.87 -1.09
N ALA A 13 -20.65 10.19 -0.44
CA ALA A 13 -20.17 8.85 -0.75
C ALA A 13 -19.81 8.10 0.54
N ALA A 14 -20.57 8.34 1.61
CA ALA A 14 -20.75 7.32 2.63
C ALA A 14 -21.78 6.35 2.05
N GLY A 15 -21.29 5.38 1.27
CA GLY A 15 -22.11 4.25 0.85
C GLY A 15 -22.81 3.70 2.09
N SER A 16 -24.14 3.64 2.04
CA SER A 16 -24.99 3.10 3.09
C SER A 16 -24.33 1.83 3.60
N ALA A 17 -23.84 1.83 4.84
CA ALA A 17 -23.27 0.65 5.46
C ALA A 17 -24.45 -0.32 5.63
N ALA A 18 -24.64 -1.16 4.61
CA ALA A 18 -25.61 -2.23 4.62
C ALA A 18 -25.39 -3.05 5.91
N ASP A 19 -26.49 -3.44 6.55
CA ASP A 19 -26.43 -4.25 7.75
C ASP A 19 -25.56 -5.49 7.46
N PRO A 20 -24.43 -5.71 8.16
CA PRO A 20 -23.48 -6.78 7.84
C PRO A 20 -24.10 -8.18 8.00
N ALA A 21 -25.29 -8.28 8.59
CA ALA A 21 -26.08 -9.51 8.65
C ALA A 21 -26.78 -9.85 7.31
N THR A 22 -26.98 -8.88 6.42
CA THR A 22 -27.70 -9.04 5.14
C THR A 22 -26.76 -9.30 3.96
N GLU A 23 -25.51 -8.84 4.03
CA GLU A 23 -24.53 -9.07 2.96
C GLU A 23 -23.90 -10.48 3.04
N PRO A 24 -23.69 -11.17 1.88
CA PRO A 24 -23.01 -12.45 1.88
C PRO A 24 -21.57 -12.30 2.37
N ARG A 25 -21.15 -13.19 3.28
CA ARG A 25 -19.79 -13.17 3.84
C ARG A 25 -18.73 -13.44 2.77
N GLN A 26 -17.60 -12.76 2.88
CA GLN A 26 -16.42 -13.01 2.06
C GLN A 26 -15.90 -14.44 2.26
N SER A 27 -15.62 -15.15 1.17
CA SER A 27 -15.21 -16.55 1.22
C SER A 27 -13.69 -16.72 1.41
N VAL A 28 -13.30 -17.81 2.07
CA VAL A 28 -11.90 -18.16 2.36
C VAL A 28 -11.47 -19.33 1.46
N VAL A 29 -10.43 -19.14 0.67
CA VAL A 29 -9.88 -20.12 -0.27
C VAL A 29 -8.52 -20.62 0.20
N LYS A 30 -8.31 -21.93 0.15
CA LYS A 30 -7.02 -22.54 0.49
C LYS A 30 -5.99 -22.20 -0.58
N SER A 31 -4.87 -21.63 -0.17
CA SER A 31 -3.77 -21.32 -1.08
C SER A 31 -2.89 -22.55 -1.30
N ALA A 32 -2.74 -22.98 -2.54
CA ALA A 32 -1.82 -24.06 -2.89
C ALA A 32 -0.39 -23.66 -2.52
N GLY A 33 0.33 -24.55 -1.81
CA GLY A 33 1.72 -24.33 -1.41
C GLY A 33 1.94 -23.33 -0.26
N ALA A 34 0.91 -22.68 0.27
CA ALA A 34 1.03 -21.76 1.40
C ALA A 34 0.30 -22.27 2.64
N ARG A 35 0.86 -21.99 3.82
CA ARG A 35 0.23 -22.35 5.11
C ARG A 35 -1.04 -21.54 5.39
N ARG A 36 -1.13 -20.32 4.83
CA ARG A 36 -2.21 -19.37 5.09
C ARG A 36 -3.26 -19.47 3.98
N ALA A 37 -4.53 -19.41 4.36
CA ALA A 37 -5.62 -19.24 3.42
C ALA A 37 -5.68 -17.79 2.90
N ARG A 38 -6.33 -17.59 1.76
CA ARG A 38 -6.57 -16.27 1.14
C ARG A 38 -8.05 -15.97 1.13
N LEU A 39 -8.39 -14.69 1.19
CA LEU A 39 -9.77 -14.24 1.00
C LEU A 39 -10.05 -14.02 -0.48
N THR A 40 -11.28 -14.27 -0.92
CA THR A 40 -11.75 -13.81 -2.24
C THR A 40 -11.87 -12.29 -2.23
N PRO A 41 -11.53 -11.57 -3.32
CA PRO A 41 -11.76 -10.14 -3.41
C PRO A 41 -13.18 -9.76 -3.01
N ALA A 42 -13.33 -8.66 -2.28
CA ALA A 42 -14.64 -8.11 -2.01
C ALA A 42 -15.31 -7.69 -3.33
N PRO A 43 -16.63 -7.84 -3.47
CA PRO A 43 -17.35 -7.38 -4.66
C PRO A 43 -17.05 -5.90 -4.93
N ASN A 44 -16.95 -5.53 -6.21
CA ASN A 44 -16.71 -4.16 -6.67
C ASN A 44 -15.43 -3.48 -6.13
N THR A 45 -14.45 -4.26 -5.66
CA THR A 45 -13.18 -3.75 -5.10
C THR A 45 -12.01 -4.09 -6.02
N ASP A 46 -11.18 -3.09 -6.33
CA ASP A 46 -9.90 -3.31 -7.03
C ASP A 46 -8.89 -3.96 -6.08
N THR A 47 -8.28 -5.06 -6.52
CA THR A 47 -7.25 -5.81 -5.77
C THR A 47 -5.85 -5.55 -6.30
N SER A 48 -5.71 -4.80 -7.40
CA SER A 48 -4.41 -4.41 -7.92
C SER A 48 -3.71 -3.53 -6.88
N PRO A 49 -2.44 -3.84 -6.53
CA PRO A 49 -1.67 -2.92 -5.71
C PRO A 49 -1.54 -1.60 -6.47
N GLU A 50 -1.71 -0.48 -5.75
CA GLU A 50 -1.34 0.81 -6.30
C GLU A 50 0.17 0.80 -6.58
N PRO A 51 0.60 1.07 -7.83
CA PRO A 51 2.03 1.12 -8.11
C PRO A 51 2.64 2.22 -7.24
N PRO A 52 3.86 2.01 -6.71
CA PRO A 52 4.50 3.05 -5.92
C PRO A 52 4.56 4.33 -6.76
N ALA A 53 4.05 5.44 -6.20
CA ALA A 53 4.19 6.75 -6.82
C ALA A 53 5.69 7.00 -6.99
N ARG A 54 6.17 6.94 -8.23
CA ARG A 54 7.54 7.30 -8.56
C ARG A 54 7.61 8.82 -8.54
N GLU A 55 7.67 9.39 -7.36
CA GLU A 55 8.29 10.70 -7.21
C GLU A 55 9.69 10.60 -7.83
N GLU A 56 10.00 11.58 -8.68
CA GLU A 56 11.22 11.69 -9.47
C GLU A 56 12.43 11.74 -8.53
N GLY A 57 12.85 10.57 -8.09
CA GLY A 57 13.77 10.39 -6.96
C GLY A 57 13.88 8.94 -6.50
N GLY A 58 12.93 8.07 -6.87
CA GLY A 58 12.88 6.66 -6.48
C GLY A 58 13.55 5.65 -7.42
N GLN A 59 14.50 6.06 -8.26
CA GLN A 59 15.29 5.10 -9.05
C GLN A 59 16.75 5.50 -9.10
N THR A 60 17.58 4.76 -8.37
CA THR A 60 19.02 4.74 -8.62
C THR A 60 19.28 3.90 -9.87
N THR A 61 19.21 4.51 -11.05
CA THR A 61 19.90 3.96 -12.22
C THR A 61 21.37 4.33 -12.05
N GLY A 62 22.16 3.48 -11.39
CA GLY A 62 23.56 3.82 -11.20
C GLY A 62 24.37 2.71 -10.59
N ASP A 63 25.55 2.50 -11.18
CA ASP A 63 26.72 1.94 -10.54
C ASP A 63 27.01 2.72 -9.25
N GLY A 64 26.38 2.37 -8.13
CA GLY A 64 26.70 2.81 -6.76
C GLY A 64 26.62 4.30 -6.40
N SER A 65 26.18 5.19 -7.30
CA SER A 65 26.46 6.64 -7.18
C SER A 65 25.64 7.43 -6.14
N SER A 66 24.60 6.88 -5.50
CA SER A 66 23.99 7.52 -4.32
C SER A 66 23.83 6.53 -3.17
N THR A 67 24.95 5.94 -2.78
CA THR A 67 25.08 5.18 -1.53
C THR A 67 24.66 6.07 -0.36
N SER A 68 23.62 5.65 0.38
CA SER A 68 23.21 6.32 1.61
C SER A 68 24.34 6.28 2.66
N ALA A 69 24.36 7.20 3.63
CA ALA A 69 25.34 7.14 4.72
C ALA A 69 25.27 5.81 5.50
N ASN A 70 24.11 5.15 5.52
CA ASN A 70 23.93 3.82 6.10
C ASN A 70 24.61 2.74 5.26
N ASP A 71 24.39 2.73 3.95
CA ASP A 71 25.02 1.79 3.01
C ASP A 71 26.55 1.89 3.05
N ALA A 72 27.07 3.11 3.17
CA ALA A 72 28.50 3.35 3.32
C ALA A 72 29.04 2.67 4.59
N ARG A 73 28.34 2.82 5.73
CA ARG A 73 28.72 2.20 7.01
C ARG A 73 28.66 0.68 6.95
N LEU A 74 27.58 0.11 6.40
CA LEU A 74 27.41 -1.34 6.27
C LEU A 74 28.53 -2.00 5.44
N ARG A 75 29.02 -1.32 4.40
CA ARG A 75 30.13 -1.83 3.57
C ARG A 75 31.49 -1.78 4.28
N GLN A 76 31.67 -0.86 5.22
CA GLN A 76 32.88 -0.78 6.04
C GLN A 76 32.85 -1.75 7.23
N ASP A 77 31.66 -2.08 7.72
CA ASP A 77 31.45 -3.04 8.81
C ASP A 77 31.62 -4.48 8.32
N LYS A 78 32.83 -4.81 7.88
CA LYS A 78 33.24 -6.16 7.49
C LYS A 78 33.71 -6.90 8.74
N PRO A 79 33.03 -8.00 9.13
CA PRO A 79 33.51 -8.85 10.20
C PRO A 79 34.92 -9.34 9.88
N PRO A 80 35.85 -9.27 10.84
CA PRO A 80 37.16 -9.85 10.63
C PRO A 80 36.99 -11.39 10.54
N HIS A 81 37.60 -11.98 9.50
CA HIS A 81 37.62 -13.42 9.19
C HIS A 81 36.23 -14.06 8.99
N TRP A 82 35.85 -14.15 7.72
CA TRP A 82 34.89 -15.09 7.15
C TRP A 82 35.67 -16.14 6.35
#